data_AF-A0A530ABH1-F1
#
_entry.id   AF-A0A530ABH1-F1
#
_cell.length_a   1.000
_cell.length_b   1.000
_cell.length_c   1.000
_cell.angle_alpha   90.00
_cell.angle_beta   90.00
_cell.angle_gamma   90.00
#
_symmetry.space_group_name_H-M   'P 1'
#
loop_
_entity.id
_entity.type
_entity.pdbx_description
1 polymer ?
#
loop_
_entity_poly.entity_id
_entity_poly.type
_entity_poly.pdbx_seq_one_letter_code
_entity_poly.pdbx_strand_id
1 'polypeptide(L)' 'HEVLVTVEEGAIGGFAAQVLHFLAHQGLLESGLKVRPLVLPDVFTDHAKPEKMYADAGLDSAGIVRTVFATLGHG' A
#
# COMPACT_ATOMS: atom_id res chain seq x y z
N HIS A 1 -12.72 10.20 5.11
CA HIS A 1 -12.64 8.87 4.48
C HIS A 1 -12.26 7.84 5.53
N GLU A 2 -12.70 6.59 5.41
CA GLU A 2 -12.38 5.53 6.38
C GLU A 2 -11.02 4.86 6.07
N VAL A 3 -10.67 4.76 4.79
CA VAL A 3 -9.47 4.07 4.32
C VAL A 3 -8.70 4.95 3.33
N LEU A 4 -7.36 4.94 3.46
CA LEU A 4 -6.41 5.44 2.48
C LEU A 4 -5.47 4.29 2.08
N VAL A 5 -5.37 4.03 0.78
CA VAL A 5 -4.40 3.09 0.21
C VAL A 5 -3.43 3.86 -0.67
N THR A 6 -2.13 3.71 -0.42
CA THR A 6 -1.07 4.21 -1.33
C THR A 6 -0.52 3.04 -2.11
N VAL A 7 -0.27 3.21 -3.40
CA VAL A 7 0.27 2.17 -4.28
C VAL A 7 1.57 2.70 -4.89
N GLU A 8 2.63 1.92 -4.81
CA GLU A 8 3.95 2.31 -5.31
C GLU A 8 4.73 1.09 -5.80
N GLU A 9 5.40 1.22 -6.94
CA GLU A 9 6.30 0.20 -7.50
C GLU A 9 7.74 0.34 -6.96
N GLY A 10 7.84 0.62 -5.67
CA GLY A 10 9.08 0.79 -4.92
C GLY A 10 8.98 0.07 -3.58
N ALA A 11 10.11 -0.17 -2.93
CA ALA A 11 10.14 -0.78 -1.60
C ALA A 11 9.78 0.23 -0.50
N ILE A 12 9.84 -0.21 0.76
CA ILE A 12 9.60 0.65 1.93
C ILE A 12 10.53 1.88 1.93
N GLY A 13 9.98 3.04 2.31
CA GLY A 13 10.71 4.31 2.39
C GLY A 13 10.43 5.31 1.26
N GLY A 14 9.65 4.92 0.25
CA GLY A 14 9.27 5.76 -0.89
C GLY A 14 8.08 6.71 -0.65
N PHE A 15 7.24 6.87 -1.67
CA PHE A 15 6.03 7.71 -1.69
C PHE A 15 5.15 7.50 -0.45
N ALA A 16 4.87 6.24 -0.09
CA ALA A 16 4.02 5.96 1.07
C ALA A 16 4.58 6.52 2.39
N ALA A 17 5.90 6.48 2.57
CA ALA A 17 6.57 7.02 3.75
C ALA A 17 6.46 8.55 3.81
N GLN A 18 6.60 9.23 2.67
CA GLN A 18 6.43 10.69 2.61
C GLN A 18 4.99 11.12 2.91
N VAL A 19 4.00 10.38 2.38
CA VAL A 19 2.59 10.61 2.68
C VAL A 19 2.32 10.42 4.18
N LEU A 20 2.78 9.31 4.77
CA LEU A 20 2.59 9.06 6.20
C LEU A 20 3.28 10.10 7.08
N HIS A 21 4.49 10.53 6.71
CA HIS A 21 5.19 11.62 7.40
C HIS A 21 4.36 12.90 7.41
N PHE A 22 3.83 13.30 6.24
CA PHE A 22 2.95 14.47 6.14
C PHE A 22 1.68 14.31 6.99
N LEU A 23 0.98 13.18 6.87
CA LEU A 23 -0.27 12.92 7.61
C LEU A 23 -0.04 12.98 9.12
N ALA A 24 1.07 12.43 9.61
CA ALA A 24 1.43 12.47 11.03
C ALA A 24 1.66 13.91 11.52
N HIS A 25 2.40 14.73 10.77
CA HIS A 25 2.70 16.11 11.17
C HIS A 25 1.51 17.06 11.06
N GLN A 26 0.48 16.70 10.28
CA GLN A 26 -0.76 17.47 10.16
C GLN A 26 -1.86 16.97 11.10
N GLY A 27 -1.58 15.99 11.98
CA GLY A 27 -2.57 15.41 12.90
C GLY A 27 -3.66 14.59 12.20
N LEU A 28 -3.46 14.20 10.93
CA LEU A 28 -4.50 13.57 10.10
C LEU A 28 -4.69 12.07 10.40
N LEU A 29 -3.81 11.48 11.21
CA LEU A 29 -3.89 10.08 11.63
C LEU A 29 -4.68 9.87 12.94
N GLU A 30 -5.14 10.94 13.58
CA GLU A 30 -5.78 10.90 14.92
C GLU A 30 -7.28 10.62 14.86
N SER A 31 -7.87 10.58 13.66
CA SER A 31 -9.33 10.52 13.44
C SER A 31 -9.85 9.13 13.05
N GLY A 32 -9.06 8.07 13.24
CA GLY A 32 -9.45 6.70 12.92
C GLY A 32 -9.31 6.32 11.43
N LEU A 33 -8.62 7.14 10.63
CA LEU A 33 -8.26 6.82 9.25
C LEU A 33 -7.36 5.57 9.21
N LYS A 34 -7.80 4.51 8.52
CA LYS A 34 -6.99 3.31 8.28
C LYS A 34 -6.10 3.54 7.06
N VAL A 35 -4.77 3.46 7.23
CA VAL A 35 -3.82 3.61 6.11
C VAL A 35 -3.20 2.26 5.76
N ARG A 36 -3.12 1.94 4.46
CA ARG A 36 -2.48 0.72 3.94
C ARG A 36 -1.53 1.04 2.79
N PRO A 37 -0.23 1.15 3.07
CA PRO A 37 0.78 1.17 2.03
C PRO A 37 0.87 -0.17 1.31
N LEU A 38 0.74 -0.16 -0.02
CA LEU A 38 1.08 -1.27 -0.89
C LEU A 38 2.36 -0.90 -1.63
N VAL A 39 3.41 -1.69 -1.41
CA VAL A 39 4.78 -1.47 -1.89
C VAL A 39 5.34 -2.80 -2.38
N LEU A 40 6.41 -2.76 -3.18
CA LEU A 40 7.19 -3.95 -3.46
C LEU A 40 7.88 -4.45 -2.18
N PRO A 41 8.06 -5.77 -2.02
CA PRO A 41 8.88 -6.30 -0.93
C PRO A 41 10.33 -5.79 -1.03
N ASP A 42 10.96 -5.51 0.11
CA ASP A 42 12.36 -5.10 0.19
C ASP A 42 13.31 -6.32 0.06
N VAL A 43 13.23 -6.99 -1.09
CA VAL A 43 14.06 -8.15 -1.44
C VAL A 43 14.44 -8.06 -2.91
N PHE A 44 15.57 -8.66 -3.27
CA PHE A 44 15.89 -8.86 -4.68
C PHE A 44 14.92 -9.87 -5.28
N THR A 45 14.17 -9.43 -6.28
CA THR A 45 13.30 -10.31 -7.06
C THR A 45 14.10 -10.92 -8.19
N ASP A 46 14.04 -12.25 -8.33
CA ASP A 46 14.54 -12.93 -9.53
C ASP A 46 13.82 -12.39 -10.78
N HIS A 47 14.47 -12.51 -11.93
CA HIS A 47 13.95 -12.03 -13.20
C HIS A 47 12.62 -12.73 -13.54
N ALA A 48 11.52 -12.09 -13.17
CA ALA A 48 10.17 -12.51 -13.49
C ALA A 48 9.55 -11.53 -14.50
N LYS A 49 8.44 -11.94 -15.12
CA LYS A 49 7.62 -10.98 -15.85
C LYS A 49 7.09 -9.93 -14.86
N PRO A 50 7.18 -8.62 -15.17
CA PRO A 50 6.74 -7.56 -14.26
C PRO A 50 5.34 -7.80 -13.69
N GLU A 51 4.42 -8.31 -14.50
CA GLU A 51 3.03 -8.59 -14.09
C GLU A 51 2.95 -9.63 -12.97
N LYS A 52 3.81 -10.65 -13.01
CA LYS A 52 3.87 -11.68 -11.95
C LYS A 52 4.42 -11.09 -10.66
N MET A 53 5.45 -10.25 -10.76
CA MET A 53 6.02 -9.56 -9.59
C MET A 53 4.96 -8.68 -8.92
N TYR A 54 4.20 -7.91 -9.69
CA TYR A 54 3.14 -7.06 -9.14
C TYR A 54 2.00 -7.88 -8.52
N ALA A 55 1.57 -8.97 -9.16
CA ALA A 55 0.54 -9.85 -8.62
C ALA A 55 0.99 -10.50 -7.29
N ASP A 56 2.23 -11.00 -7.24
CA ASP A 56 2.81 -11.60 -6.04
C ASP A 56 2.95 -10.56 -4.91
N ALA A 57 3.22 -9.29 -5.23
CA ALA A 57 3.24 -8.17 -4.28
C ALA A 57 1.85 -7.59 -3.95
N GLY A 58 0.78 -8.06 -4.60
CA GLY A 58 -0.58 -7.51 -4.44
C GLY A 58 -0.78 -6.10 -4.99
N LEU A 59 0.10 -5.65 -5.89
CA LEU A 59 0.03 -4.36 -6.58
C LEU A 59 -0.83 -4.40 -7.86
N ASP A 60 -1.37 -5.58 -8.19
CA ASP A 60 -2.34 -5.71 -9.26
C ASP A 60 -3.74 -5.22 -8.82
N SER A 61 -4.63 -5.04 -9.79
CA SER A 61 -6.00 -4.58 -9.53
C SER A 61 -6.74 -5.44 -8.50
N ALA A 62 -6.57 -6.76 -8.58
CA ALA A 62 -7.19 -7.69 -7.64
C ALA A 62 -6.63 -7.53 -6.22
N GLY A 63 -5.31 -7.35 -6.07
CA GLY A 63 -4.66 -7.12 -4.78
C GLY A 63 -5.04 -5.82 -4.12
N ILE A 64 -5.14 -4.75 -4.90
CA ILE A 64 -5.60 -3.45 -4.42
C ILE A 64 -7.05 -3.56 -3.91
N VAL A 65 -7.95 -4.15 -4.70
CA VAL A 65 -9.36 -4.34 -4.32
C VAL A 65 -9.49 -5.20 -3.06
N ARG A 66 -8.77 -6.33 -2.98
CA ARG A 66 -8.74 -7.18 -1.77
C ARG A 66 -8.29 -6.39 -0.55
N THR A 67 -7.24 -5.58 -0.68
CA THR A 67 -6.72 -4.76 0.43
C THR A 67 -7.77 -3.77 0.93
N VAL A 68 -8.49 -3.10 0.02
CA VAL A 68 -9.54 -2.16 0.37
C VAL A 68 -10.65 -2.86 1.18
N PHE A 69 -11.22 -3.93 0.65
CA PHE A 69 -12.32 -4.65 1.31
C PHE A 69 -11.91 -5.28 2.64
N ALA A 70 -10.71 -5.90 2.70
CA ALA A 70 -10.18 -6.44 3.95
C ALA A 70 -10.00 -5.34 5.01
N THR A 71 -9.60 -4.14 4.62
CA THR A 71 -9.40 -3.00 5.55
C THR A 71 -10.72 -2.41 6.04
N LEU A 72 -11.77 -2.45 5.21
CA LEU A 72 -13.13 -2.10 5.60
C LEU A 72 -13.79 -3.17 6.49
N GLY A 73 -13.19 -4.36 6.62
CA GLY A 73 -13.78 -5.49 7.36
C GLY A 73 -14.85 -6.24 6.56
N HIS A 74 -14.85 -6.09 5.23
CA HIS A 74 -15.72 -6.80 4.30
C HIS A 74 -14.96 -7.98 3.68
N GLY A 75 -14.70 -9.00 4.50
CA GLY A 75 -14.08 -10.27 4.07
C GLY A 75 -15.10 -11.31 3.67
#